data_AF-A0A0N9DVH8-F1
#
_entry.id   AF-A0A0N9DVH8-F1
#
_cell.length_a   1.000
_cell.length_b   1.000
_cell.length_c   1.000
_cell.angle_alpha   90.00
_cell.angle_beta   90.00
_cell.angle_gamma   90.00
#
_symmetry.space_group_name_H-M   'P 1'
#
loop_
_entity.id
_entity.type
_entity.pdbx_description
1 polymer ?
#
loop_
_entity_poly.entity_id
_entity_poly.type
_entity_poly.pdbx_seq_one_letter_code
_entity_poly.pdbx_strand_id
1 'polypeptide(L)'
;DGGDTWQGSLTSYRTRGQDMVECLKLLKPDAMTGHWEFTHGEARVKELVEALGCPFLARNMRDNEWQDPVFEANSVIERGGIRIAVIGQAFP
;
A
#
# COMPACT_ATOMS: atom_id res chain seq x y z
N ASP A 1 6.57 1.68 -4.59
CA ASP A 1 6.72 2.56 -3.44
C ASP A 1 7.11 1.72 -2.23
N GLY A 2 8.13 2.14 -1.49
CA GLY A 2 8.66 1.42 -0.33
C GLY A 2 7.84 1.57 0.95
N GLY A 3 6.77 2.37 0.92
CA GLY A 3 5.97 2.71 2.11
C GLY A 3 6.45 3.99 2.79
N ASP A 4 5.77 4.37 3.87
CA ASP A 4 5.98 5.62 4.62
C ASP A 4 5.64 6.91 3.84
N THR A 5 4.70 6.79 2.91
CA THR A 5 4.33 7.83 1.93
C THR A 5 3.11 8.64 2.35
N TRP A 6 2.12 8.05 3.04
CA TRP A 6 0.81 8.70 3.25
C TRP A 6 0.77 9.70 4.41
N GLN A 7 1.92 10.13 4.94
CA GLN A 7 2.01 10.99 6.13
C GLN A 7 3.16 11.99 6.04
N GLY A 8 3.37 12.77 7.12
CA GLY A 8 4.56 13.62 7.26
C GLY A 8 4.45 14.98 6.59
N SER A 9 3.29 15.32 6.01
CA SER A 9 3.04 16.61 5.37
C SER A 9 1.71 17.25 5.82
N LEU A 10 1.61 18.57 5.70
CA LEU A 10 0.40 19.32 6.07
C LEU A 10 -0.81 18.93 5.21
N THR A 11 -0.61 18.68 3.91
CA THR A 11 -1.69 18.30 2.99
C THR A 11 -2.17 16.89 3.26
N SER A 12 -1.25 15.96 3.56
CA SER A 12 -1.60 14.61 4.01
C SER A 12 -2.40 14.64 5.31
N TYR A 13 -1.97 15.43 6.30
CA TYR A 13 -2.73 15.58 7.54
C TYR A 13 -4.16 16.07 7.29
N ARG A 14 -4.31 17.13 6.46
CA ARG A 14 -5.63 17.72 6.16
C ARG A 14 -6.53 16.80 5.36
N THR A 15 -5.97 15.99 4.48
CA THR A 15 -6.72 15.08 3.60
C THR A 15 -6.77 13.64 4.11
N ARG A 16 -6.18 13.38 5.30
CA ARG A 16 -6.03 12.05 5.88
C ARG A 16 -5.42 11.06 4.87
N GLY A 17 -4.30 11.47 4.28
CA GLY A 17 -3.51 10.69 3.31
C GLY A 17 -4.06 10.65 1.87
N GLN A 18 -5.24 11.23 1.58
CA GLN A 18 -5.84 11.13 0.24
C GLN A 18 -4.98 11.80 -0.83
N ASP A 19 -4.37 12.94 -0.53
CA ASP A 19 -3.53 13.67 -1.49
C ASP A 19 -2.38 12.81 -2.03
N MET A 20 -1.72 12.05 -1.14
CA MET A 20 -0.64 11.16 -1.50
C MET A 20 -1.15 9.97 -2.32
N VAL A 21 -2.33 9.45 -2.00
CA VAL A 21 -2.99 8.40 -2.79
C VAL A 21 -3.33 8.87 -4.20
N GLU A 22 -3.86 10.08 -4.37
CA GLU A 22 -4.10 10.65 -5.70
C GLU A 22 -2.79 10.90 -6.47
N CYS A 23 -1.73 11.35 -5.78
CA CYS A 23 -0.39 11.46 -6.37
C CYS A 23 0.13 10.11 -6.87
N LEU A 24 0.03 9.04 -6.06
CA LEU A 24 0.46 7.69 -6.45
C LEU A 24 -0.35 7.15 -7.61
N LYS A 25 -1.66 7.42 -7.66
CA LYS A 25 -2.53 7.05 -8.78
C LYS A 25 -2.12 7.70 -10.11
N LEU A 26 -1.60 8.94 -10.06
CA LEU A 26 -1.04 9.63 -11.24
C LEU A 26 0.33 9.06 -11.64
N LEU A 27 1.19 8.76 -10.66
CA LEU A 27 2.55 8.23 -10.87
C LEU A 27 2.55 6.76 -11.32
N LYS A 28 1.51 6.00 -10.97
CA LYS A 28 1.30 4.59 -11.33
C LYS A 28 2.49 3.68 -10.97
N PRO A 29 2.92 3.63 -9.70
CA PRO A 29 3.92 2.64 -9.29
C PRO A 29 3.37 1.22 -9.47
N ASP A 30 4.25 0.26 -9.75
CA ASP A 30 3.86 -1.14 -9.94
C ASP A 30 3.29 -1.82 -8.68
N ALA A 31 3.68 -1.35 -7.50
CA ALA A 31 3.15 -1.75 -6.20
C ALA A 31 3.58 -0.78 -5.09
N MET A 32 2.96 -0.89 -3.92
CA MET A 32 3.32 -0.22 -2.67
C MET A 32 3.32 -1.22 -1.49
N THR A 33 4.15 -0.99 -0.48
CA THR A 33 4.05 -1.62 0.87
C THR A 33 3.82 -0.52 1.93
N GLY A 34 3.76 -0.84 3.23
CA GLY A 34 3.52 0.19 4.24
C GLY A 34 4.10 -0.04 5.62
N HIS A 35 4.08 1.03 6.41
CA HIS A 35 4.48 1.07 7.81
C HIS A 35 3.77 2.24 8.52
N TRP A 36 4.13 3.49 8.23
CA TRP A 36 3.48 4.65 8.83
C TRP A 36 2.06 4.90 8.28
N GLU A 37 1.70 4.29 7.15
CA GLU A 37 0.33 4.25 6.62
C GLU A 37 -0.68 3.83 7.70
N PHE A 38 -0.28 2.87 8.55
CA PHE A 38 -1.15 2.29 9.57
C PHE A 38 -1.52 3.25 10.70
N THR A 39 -0.83 4.40 10.81
CA THR A 39 -1.21 5.46 11.78
C THR A 39 -2.55 6.14 11.48
N HIS A 40 -3.06 6.02 10.25
CA HIS A 40 -4.40 6.50 9.89
C HIS A 40 -5.53 5.61 10.46
N GLY A 41 -5.18 4.44 10.99
CA GLY A 41 -6.12 3.44 11.51
C GLY A 41 -6.69 2.52 10.42
N GLU A 42 -7.09 1.32 10.83
CA GLU A 42 -7.49 0.22 9.93
C GLU A 42 -8.54 0.63 8.88
N ALA A 43 -9.64 1.24 9.33
CA ALA A 43 -10.74 1.62 8.44
C ALA A 43 -10.27 2.60 7.34
N ARG A 44 -9.44 3.57 7.70
CA ARG A 44 -8.93 4.55 6.73
C ARG A 44 -7.89 3.93 5.80
N VAL A 45 -7.03 3.04 6.29
CA VAL A 45 -6.08 2.33 5.45
C VAL A 45 -6.80 1.49 4.40
N LYS A 46 -7.83 0.73 4.78
CA LYS A 46 -8.62 -0.07 3.83
C LYS A 46 -9.25 0.81 2.73
N GLU A 47 -9.85 1.93 3.10
CA GLU A 47 -10.40 2.91 2.16
C GLU A 47 -9.33 3.47 1.20
N LEU A 48 -8.15 3.82 1.72
CA LEU A 48 -7.05 4.35 0.91
C LEU A 48 -6.46 3.29 -0.03
N VAL A 49 -6.33 2.05 0.42
CA VAL A 49 -5.87 0.91 -0.42
C VAL A 49 -6.83 0.69 -1.58
N GLU A 50 -8.15 0.75 -1.35
CA GLU A 50 -9.15 0.65 -2.42
C GLU A 50 -9.03 1.79 -3.45
N ALA A 51 -8.66 2.99 -3.00
CA ALA A 51 -8.50 4.17 -3.87
C ALA A 51 -7.12 4.27 -4.58
N LEU A 52 -6.11 3.55 -4.08
CA LEU A 52 -4.67 3.71 -4.40
C LEU A 52 -4.34 3.65 -5.90
N GLY A 53 -5.06 2.82 -6.64
CA GLY A 53 -4.84 2.64 -8.09
C GLY A 53 -3.59 1.83 -8.45
N CYS A 54 -2.88 1.26 -7.46
CA CYS A 54 -1.86 0.24 -7.64
C CYS A 54 -1.99 -0.83 -6.54
N PRO A 55 -1.37 -2.02 -6.70
CA PRO A 55 -1.37 -3.05 -5.67
C PRO A 55 -0.69 -2.59 -4.38
N PHE A 56 -1.41 -2.66 -3.26
CA PHE A 56 -0.82 -2.62 -1.92
C PHE A 56 -0.48 -4.06 -1.50
N LEU A 57 0.79 -4.34 -1.23
CA LEU A 57 1.30 -5.69 -0.98
C LEU A 57 1.93 -5.80 0.41
N ALA A 58 1.51 -6.78 1.20
CA ALA A 58 2.11 -7.07 2.51
C ALA A 58 1.93 -8.54 2.91
N ARG A 59 2.95 -9.37 2.65
CA ARG A 59 2.90 -10.81 2.94
C ARG A 59 2.83 -11.16 4.42
N ASN A 60 3.23 -10.23 5.29
CA ASN A 60 3.40 -10.44 6.73
C ASN A 60 2.22 -9.97 7.56
N MET A 61 1.18 -9.40 6.94
CA MET A 61 0.04 -8.86 7.67
C MET A 61 -1.09 -9.89 7.74
N ARG A 62 -1.45 -10.26 8.97
CA ARG A 62 -2.48 -11.27 9.27
C ARG A 62 -3.52 -10.71 10.21
N ASP A 63 -4.76 -11.16 10.10
CA ASP A 63 -5.79 -10.80 11.07
C ASP A 63 -5.55 -11.53 12.41
N ASN A 64 -6.13 -11.01 13.49
CA ASN A 64 -5.89 -11.54 14.84
C ASN A 64 -6.77 -12.74 15.22
N GLU A 65 -7.85 -13.01 14.48
CA GLU A 65 -8.84 -14.03 14.84
C GLU A 65 -8.47 -15.39 14.23
N TRP A 66 -8.17 -15.41 12.93
CA TRP A 66 -7.93 -16.62 12.15
C TRP A 66 -6.55 -16.65 11.48
N GLN A 67 -5.77 -15.57 11.61
CA GLN A 67 -4.44 -15.44 11.00
C GLN A 67 -4.46 -15.51 9.47
N ASP A 68 -5.56 -15.14 8.84
CA ASP A 68 -5.68 -15.05 7.40
C ASP A 68 -4.89 -13.85 6.86
N PRO A 69 -4.35 -13.94 5.63
CA PRO A 69 -3.71 -12.80 4.98
C PRO A 69 -4.70 -11.63 4.81
N VAL A 70 -4.30 -10.44 5.24
CA VAL A 70 -5.14 -9.24 5.09
C VAL A 70 -4.93 -8.57 3.72
N PHE A 71 -3.72 -8.65 3.18
CA PHE A 71 -3.36 -8.11 1.87
C PHE A 71 -2.68 -9.18 1.00
N GLU A 72 -2.68 -8.94 -0.30
CA GLU A 72 -1.94 -9.78 -1.24
C GLU A 72 -0.43 -9.79 -0.92
N ALA A 73 0.18 -10.96 -1.02
CA ALA A 73 1.60 -11.12 -0.69
C ALA A 73 2.54 -10.62 -1.80
N ASN A 74 2.08 -10.70 -3.06
CA ASN A 74 2.88 -10.38 -4.23
C ASN A 74 2.00 -9.99 -5.44
N SER A 75 2.63 -9.42 -6.45
CA SER A 75 2.06 -9.23 -7.78
C SER A 75 3.08 -9.62 -8.84
N VAL A 76 2.62 -10.00 -10.03
CA VAL A 76 3.49 -10.31 -11.17
C VAL A 76 3.25 -9.28 -12.27
N ILE A 77 4.31 -8.59 -12.67
CA ILE A 77 4.29 -7.65 -13.79
C ILE A 77 5.11 -8.20 -14.95
N GLU A 78 4.78 -7.79 -16.18
CA GLU A 78 5.56 -8.13 -17.38
C GLU A 78 6.23 -6.87 -17.95
N ARG A 79 7.52 -6.97 -18.26
CA ARG A 79 8.31 -5.91 -18.91
C ARG A 79 9.27 -6.54 -19.92
N GLY A 80 9.19 -6.10 -21.17
CA GLY A 80 10.06 -6.61 -22.24
C GLY A 80 9.98 -8.13 -22.44
N GLY A 81 8.81 -8.74 -22.24
CA GLY A 81 8.63 -10.21 -22.33
C GLY A 81 9.13 -11.00 -21.13
N ILE A 82 9.60 -10.34 -20.06
CA ILE A 82 10.06 -10.97 -18.83
C ILE A 82 9.00 -10.78 -17.74
N ARG A 83 8.64 -11.87 -17.05
CA ARG A 83 7.78 -11.83 -15.87
C ARG A 83 8.60 -11.54 -14.62
N ILE A 84 8.17 -10.56 -13.83
CA ILE A 84 8.84 -10.07 -12.63
C ILE A 84 7.87 -10.20 -11.46
N ALA A 85 8.21 -10.97 -10.44
CA ALA A 85 7.45 -11.05 -9.20
C ALA A 85 7.89 -9.94 -8.24
N VAL A 86 6.94 -9.17 -7.74
CA VAL A 86 7.13 -8.12 -6.72
C VAL A 86 6.51 -8.63 -5.43
N ILE A 87 7.32 -8.76 -4.37
CA ILE A 87 6.87 -9.28 -3.07
C ILE A 87 6.79 -8.12 -2.08
N GLY A 88 5.63 -7.98 -1.43
CA GLY A 88 5.41 -6.95 -0.41
C GLY A 88 5.76 -7.42 0.98
N GLN A 89 6.38 -6.54 1.77
CA GLN A 89 6.69 -6.75 3.19
C GLN A 89 6.49 -5.40 3.89
N ALA A 90 5.50 -5.34 4.77
CA ALA A 90 5.29 -4.21 5.65
C ALA A 90 6.29 -4.26 6.82
N PHE A 91 6.51 -3.12 7.50
CA PHE A 91 7.31 -3.10 8.73
C PHE A 91 6.73 -4.09 9.77
N PRO A 92 7.56 -4.93 10.42
CA PRO A 92 7.09 -5.94 11.37
C PRO A 92 6.52 -5.38 12.67
#